data_AF-S0FXW8-F1
#
_entry.id   AF-S0FXW8-F1
#
_cell.length_a   1.000
_cell.length_b   1.000
_cell.length_c   1.000
_cell.angle_alpha   90.00
_cell.angle_beta   90.00
_cell.angle_gamma   90.00
#
_symmetry.space_group_name_H-M   'P 1'
#
loop_
_entity.id
_entity.type
_entity.pdbx_description
1 polymer ?
#
loop_
_entity_poly.entity_id
_entity_poly.type
_entity_poly.pdbx_seq_one_letter_code
_entity_poly.pdbx_strand_id
1 'polypeptide(L)'
;MRYAFGELVSDIAKPFVVGILIAGVITFFFPEDLTVWANDHRFVSMLVMLAAGIPMYVCATASTPIAAALILKGLNPGAALVFLLAGPATNAATINLVRTIFNTRTLVIYLSMIAVTSLAMGIGVDAVYDLMGIRASAVVGQAAEIVPVWIQIPAAVVLAVLMVYTSWKQSTGCASTVCSSECSE
;
A
#
# COMPACT_ATOMS: atom_id res chain seq x y z
N MET A 1 -17.07 8.96 22.68
CA MET A 1 -17.44 8.85 21.24
C MET A 1 -16.59 9.74 20.32
N ARG A 2 -16.20 10.97 20.70
CA ARG A 2 -15.50 11.92 19.80
C ARG A 2 -14.07 11.52 19.40
N TYR A 3 -13.33 10.81 20.26
CA TYR A 3 -12.00 10.27 19.93
C TYR A 3 -12.04 9.16 18.87
N ALA A 4 -12.97 8.21 19.01
CA ALA A 4 -13.07 7.04 18.13
C ALA A 4 -13.47 7.39 16.67
N PHE A 5 -14.36 8.36 16.49
CA PHE A 5 -14.84 8.74 15.14
C PHE A 5 -14.17 10.01 14.58
N GLY A 6 -13.55 10.82 15.43
CA GLY A 6 -12.90 12.07 15.02
C GLY A 6 -11.43 11.91 14.70
N GLU A 7 -10.63 11.46 15.66
CA GLU A 7 -9.16 11.44 15.52
C GLU A 7 -8.66 10.23 14.75
N LEU A 8 -9.13 9.02 15.06
CA LEU A 8 -8.71 7.80 14.35
C LEU A 8 -9.01 7.87 12.85
N VAL A 9 -10.19 8.40 12.48
CA VAL A 9 -10.56 8.56 11.07
C VAL A 9 -9.67 9.59 10.39
N SER A 10 -9.33 10.67 11.07
CA SER A 10 -8.46 11.73 10.52
C SER A 10 -7.03 11.22 10.27
N ASP A 11 -6.52 10.37 11.16
CA ASP A 11 -5.18 9.77 11.04
C ASP A 11 -5.07 8.72 9.93
N ILE A 12 -6.16 8.00 9.63
CA ILE A 12 -6.17 7.02 8.54
C ILE A 12 -6.53 7.68 7.20
N ALA A 13 -7.44 8.66 7.19
CA ALA A 13 -7.95 9.27 5.97
C ALA A 13 -6.85 10.03 5.21
N LYS A 14 -6.01 10.82 5.90
CA LYS A 14 -4.92 11.57 5.27
C LYS A 14 -3.95 10.65 4.49
N PRO A 15 -3.30 9.63 5.11
CA PRO A 15 -2.40 8.75 4.39
C PRO A 15 -3.12 7.92 3.32
N PHE A 16 -4.38 7.54 3.55
CA PHE A 16 -5.18 6.81 2.56
C PHE A 16 -5.39 7.60 1.26
N VAL A 17 -5.75 8.89 1.36
CA VAL A 17 -5.91 9.78 0.19
C VAL A 17 -4.60 9.93 -0.56
N VAL A 18 -3.48 10.11 0.16
CA VAL A 18 -2.14 10.18 -0.44
C VAL A 18 -1.80 8.87 -1.15
N GLY A 19 -2.08 7.73 -0.52
CA GLY A 19 -1.90 6.40 -1.13
C GLY A 19 -2.68 6.23 -2.42
N ILE A 20 -3.94 6.68 -2.48
CA ILE A 20 -4.78 6.64 -3.69
C ILE A 20 -4.23 7.56 -4.79
N LEU A 21 -3.84 8.79 -4.45
CA LEU A 21 -3.24 9.70 -5.43
C LEU A 21 -1.96 9.10 -6.02
N ILE A 22 -1.08 8.57 -5.17
CA ILE A 22 0.16 7.95 -5.64
C ILE A 22 -0.14 6.68 -6.44
N ALA A 23 -1.10 5.85 -6.03
CA ALA A 23 -1.54 4.69 -6.80
C ALA A 23 -2.02 5.09 -8.21
N GLY A 24 -2.77 6.18 -8.32
CA GLY A 24 -3.23 6.74 -9.60
C GLY A 24 -2.07 7.23 -10.48
N VAL A 25 -1.08 7.91 -9.88
CA VAL A 25 0.11 8.38 -10.62
C VAL A 25 0.99 7.20 -11.03
N ILE A 26 1.25 6.25 -10.14
CA ILE A 26 2.05 5.05 -10.43
C ILE A 26 1.38 4.26 -11.55
N THR A 27 0.06 4.02 -11.47
CA THR A 27 -0.65 3.33 -12.54
C THR A 27 -0.63 4.12 -13.85
N PHE A 28 -0.73 5.44 -13.84
CA PHE A 28 -0.56 6.23 -15.08
C PHE A 28 0.84 6.06 -15.69
N PHE A 29 1.89 6.09 -14.85
CA PHE A 29 3.28 5.99 -15.27
C PHE A 29 3.80 4.57 -15.54
N PHE A 30 3.02 3.51 -15.26
CA PHE A 30 3.46 2.12 -15.42
C PHE A 30 3.23 1.62 -16.88
N PRO A 31 4.21 1.63 -17.80
CA PRO A 31 4.05 1.10 -19.15
C PRO A 31 3.76 -0.40 -19.17
N GLU A 32 3.08 -0.85 -20.22
CA GLU A 32 2.73 -2.26 -20.44
C GLU A 32 3.98 -3.13 -20.65
N ASP A 33 5.08 -2.56 -21.14
CA ASP A 33 6.35 -3.29 -21.31
C ASP A 33 6.94 -3.75 -19.96
N LEU A 34 6.80 -2.91 -18.90
CA LEU A 34 7.27 -3.26 -17.55
C LEU A 34 6.44 -4.38 -16.94
N THR A 35 5.16 -4.52 -17.30
CA THR A 35 4.30 -5.56 -16.74
C THR A 35 4.59 -6.90 -17.39
N VAL A 36 4.86 -6.94 -18.70
CA VAL A 36 5.33 -8.15 -19.38
C VAL A 36 6.67 -8.60 -18.78
N TRP A 37 7.62 -7.67 -18.62
CA TRP A 37 8.92 -7.98 -18.00
C TRP A 37 8.79 -8.44 -16.54
N ALA A 38 7.93 -7.79 -15.74
CA ALA A 38 7.69 -8.15 -14.35
C ALA A 38 7.04 -9.54 -14.20
N ASN A 39 6.22 -9.97 -15.17
CA ASN A 39 5.66 -11.32 -15.18
C ASN A 39 6.69 -12.38 -15.58
N ASP A 40 7.56 -12.07 -16.54
CA ASP A 40 8.63 -12.98 -16.98
C ASP A 40 9.71 -13.15 -15.88
N HIS A 41 10.02 -12.08 -15.15
CA HIS A 41 11.03 -12.05 -14.09
C HIS A 41 10.38 -11.92 -12.70
N ARG A 42 9.52 -12.87 -12.38
CA ARG A 42 8.71 -12.89 -11.15
C ARG A 42 9.50 -12.68 -9.86
N PHE A 43 10.61 -13.39 -9.68
CA PHE A 43 11.46 -13.25 -8.49
C PHE A 43 12.12 -11.87 -8.40
N VAL A 44 12.56 -11.32 -9.55
CA VAL A 44 13.15 -9.98 -9.61
C VAL A 44 12.10 -8.93 -9.28
N SER A 45 10.87 -9.09 -9.77
CA SER A 45 9.75 -8.19 -9.47
C SER A 45 9.42 -8.15 -7.97
N MET A 46 9.47 -9.29 -7.27
CA MET A 46 9.32 -9.34 -5.81
C MET A 46 10.43 -8.59 -5.10
N LEU A 47 11.68 -8.77 -5.53
CA LEU A 47 12.83 -8.10 -4.93
C LEU A 47 12.77 -6.59 -5.12
N VAL A 48 12.37 -6.14 -6.32
CA VAL A 48 12.16 -4.72 -6.63
C VAL A 48 11.02 -4.15 -5.79
N MET A 49 9.91 -4.86 -5.63
CA MET A 49 8.80 -4.43 -4.79
C MET A 49 9.15 -4.41 -3.30
N LEU A 50 9.91 -5.39 -2.82
CA LEU A 50 10.47 -5.39 -1.47
C LEU A 50 11.35 -4.16 -1.26
N ALA A 51 12.27 -3.89 -2.20
CA ALA A 51 13.18 -2.75 -2.14
C ALA A 51 12.45 -1.41 -2.27
N ALA A 52 11.38 -1.34 -3.06
CA ALA A 52 10.53 -0.16 -3.22
C ALA A 52 9.66 0.10 -1.98
N GLY A 53 9.27 -0.95 -1.24
CA GLY A 53 8.51 -0.84 0.01
C GLY A 53 9.30 -0.22 1.16
N ILE A 54 10.63 -0.37 1.17
CA ILE A 54 11.50 0.20 2.22
C ILE A 54 11.48 1.75 2.24
N PRO A 55 11.66 2.48 1.12
CA PRO A 55 11.57 3.94 1.10
C PRO A 55 10.12 4.45 1.09
N MET A 56 9.17 3.67 0.56
CA MET A 56 7.74 3.95 0.69
C MET A 56 7.26 3.55 2.07
N TYR A 57 7.65 4.34 3.07
CA TYR A 57 7.14 4.24 4.42
C TYR A 57 5.66 4.63 4.46
N VAL A 58 4.79 3.67 4.14
CA VAL A 58 3.35 3.86 3.96
C VAL A 58 2.61 2.85 4.84
N CYS A 59 1.63 3.36 5.60
CA CYS A 59 0.78 2.53 6.45
C CYS A 59 0.05 1.47 5.61
N ALA A 60 -0.27 0.31 6.20
CA ALA A 60 -0.98 -0.78 5.51
C ALA A 60 -2.26 -0.31 4.77
N THR A 61 -2.93 0.71 5.31
CA THR A 61 -4.12 1.34 4.73
C THR A 61 -3.86 2.00 3.38
N ALA A 62 -2.70 2.62 3.20
CA ALA A 62 -2.32 3.33 1.99
C ALA A 62 -1.52 2.45 1.01
N SER A 63 -0.85 1.39 1.48
CA SER A 63 -0.25 0.39 0.59
C SER A 63 -1.28 -0.54 -0.05
N THR A 64 -2.44 -0.75 0.58
CA THR A 64 -3.56 -1.55 0.03
C THR A 64 -4.06 -1.03 -1.33
N PRO A 65 -4.47 0.25 -1.50
CA PRO A 65 -4.90 0.76 -2.80
C PRO A 65 -3.77 0.76 -3.84
N ILE A 66 -2.52 1.00 -3.43
CA ILE A 66 -1.36 0.93 -4.32
C ILE A 66 -1.17 -0.49 -4.87
N ALA A 67 -1.18 -1.50 -3.98
CA ALA A 67 -1.05 -2.89 -4.36
C ALA A 67 -2.19 -3.34 -5.29
N ALA A 68 -3.43 -2.96 -4.98
CA ALA A 68 -4.58 -3.25 -5.83
C ALA A 68 -4.42 -2.63 -7.24
N ALA A 69 -3.96 -1.38 -7.31
CA ALA A 69 -3.75 -0.67 -8.56
C ALA A 69 -2.62 -1.30 -9.40
N LEU A 70 -1.54 -1.78 -8.76
CA LEU A 70 -0.45 -2.50 -9.42
C LEU A 70 -0.91 -3.86 -9.96
N ILE A 71 -1.71 -4.61 -9.21
CA ILE A 71 -2.28 -5.89 -9.67
C ILE A 71 -3.21 -5.67 -10.87
N LEU A 72 -4.05 -4.62 -10.83
CA LEU A 72 -4.91 -4.23 -11.96
C LEU A 72 -4.10 -3.87 -13.21
N LYS A 73 -2.91 -3.29 -13.04
CA LYS A 73 -1.95 -3.05 -14.13
C LYS A 73 -1.29 -4.33 -14.66
N GLY A 74 -1.50 -5.48 -14.02
CA GLY A 74 -0.94 -6.77 -14.42
C GLY A 74 0.37 -7.11 -13.72
N LEU A 75 0.70 -6.46 -12.59
CA LEU A 75 1.80 -6.87 -11.73
C LEU A 75 1.50 -8.23 -11.08
N ASN A 76 2.55 -8.98 -10.78
CA ASN A 76 2.43 -10.29 -10.18
C ASN A 76 1.83 -10.24 -8.76
N PRO A 77 0.83 -11.09 -8.41
CA PRO A 77 0.17 -11.05 -7.11
C PRO A 77 1.12 -11.29 -5.93
N GLY A 78 2.13 -12.17 -6.07
CA GLY A 78 3.13 -12.40 -5.03
C GLY A 78 4.00 -11.18 -4.77
N ALA A 79 4.39 -10.45 -5.83
CA ALA A 79 5.16 -9.20 -5.67
C ALA A 79 4.35 -8.11 -4.96
N ALA A 80 3.04 -8.00 -5.24
CA ALA A 80 2.15 -7.10 -4.53
C ALA A 80 1.96 -7.49 -3.05
N LEU A 81 1.88 -8.80 -2.75
CA LEU A 81 1.84 -9.29 -1.36
C LEU A 81 3.15 -9.02 -0.62
N VAL A 82 4.30 -9.21 -1.26
CA VAL A 82 5.60 -8.87 -0.67
C VAL A 82 5.66 -7.39 -0.32
N PHE A 83 5.20 -6.50 -1.22
CA PHE A 83 5.09 -5.07 -0.94
C PHE A 83 4.17 -4.76 0.25
N LEU A 84 2.99 -5.39 0.32
CA LEU A 84 2.04 -5.22 1.43
C LEU A 84 2.57 -5.70 2.77
N LEU A 85 3.37 -6.77 2.79
CA LEU A 85 4.00 -7.28 4.00
C LEU A 85 5.19 -6.41 4.40
N ALA A 86 6.01 -5.98 3.44
CA ALA A 86 7.23 -5.24 3.69
C ALA A 86 6.99 -3.79 4.13
N GLY A 87 5.99 -3.11 3.55
CA GLY A 87 5.68 -1.70 3.87
C GLY A 87 5.51 -1.42 5.37
N PRO A 88 4.52 -2.03 6.06
CA PRO A 88 4.35 -1.83 7.50
C PRO A 88 5.48 -2.45 8.33
N ALA A 89 6.13 -3.51 7.85
CA ALA A 89 7.22 -4.17 8.57
C ALA A 89 8.53 -3.34 8.56
N THR A 90 8.73 -2.50 7.55
CA THR A 90 9.94 -1.66 7.39
C THR A 90 9.69 -0.21 7.79
N ASN A 91 8.95 -0.03 8.89
CA ASN A 91 8.66 1.28 9.45
C ASN A 91 9.94 2.00 9.91
N ALA A 92 10.16 3.24 9.48
CA ALA A 92 11.31 4.06 9.87
C ALA A 92 11.43 4.24 11.40
N ALA A 93 10.31 4.40 12.10
CA ALA A 93 10.26 4.44 13.56
C ALA A 93 10.71 3.11 14.17
N THR A 94 10.25 1.96 13.65
CA THR A 94 10.67 0.63 14.10
C THR A 94 12.15 0.39 13.82
N ILE A 95 12.65 0.77 12.64
CA ILE A 95 14.07 0.66 12.28
C ILE A 95 14.92 1.50 13.23
N ASN A 96 14.51 2.75 13.52
CA ASN A 96 15.25 3.63 14.42
C ASN A 96 15.24 3.13 15.87
N LEU A 97 14.09 2.65 16.34
CA LEU A 97 13.94 2.05 17.66
C LEU A 97 14.81 0.80 17.80
N VAL A 98 14.77 -0.10 16.81
CA VAL A 98 15.59 -1.32 16.81
C VAL A 98 17.07 -0.96 16.73
N ARG A 99 17.50 0.04 15.96
CA ARG A 99 18.92 0.49 15.96
C ARG A 99 19.37 1.08 17.29
N THR A 100 18.48 1.75 18.01
CA THR A 100 18.82 2.44 19.25
C THR A 100 18.87 1.46 20.42
N ILE A 101 17.94 0.51 20.47
CA ILE A 101 17.87 -0.51 21.54
C ILE A 101 18.79 -1.70 21.23
N PHE A 102 18.85 -2.12 19.96
CA PHE A 102 19.63 -3.25 19.50
C PHE A 102 20.69 -2.81 18.49
N ASN A 103 21.87 -3.44 18.52
CA ASN A 103 22.95 -3.10 17.60
C ASN A 103 22.54 -3.34 16.12
N THR A 104 23.24 -2.72 15.17
CA THR A 104 22.98 -2.82 13.72
C THR A 104 22.92 -4.28 13.22
N ARG A 105 23.63 -5.20 13.88
CA ARG A 105 23.55 -6.65 13.58
C ARG A 105 22.13 -7.21 13.75
N THR A 106 21.43 -6.82 14.82
CA THR A 106 20.05 -7.25 15.08
C THR A 106 19.09 -6.68 14.04
N LEU A 107 19.30 -5.43 13.61
CA LEU A 107 18.50 -4.84 12.53
C LEU A 107 18.63 -5.65 11.23
N VAL A 108 19.85 -6.05 10.85
CA VAL A 108 20.05 -6.83 9.62
C VAL A 108 19.36 -8.19 9.72
N ILE A 109 19.45 -8.86 10.86
CA ILE A 109 18.76 -10.13 11.08
C ILE A 109 17.24 -9.94 10.99
N TYR A 110 16.69 -8.90 11.63
CA TYR A 110 15.27 -8.56 11.57
C TYR A 110 14.79 -8.34 10.12
N LEU A 111 15.50 -7.48 9.37
CA LEU A 111 15.16 -7.20 7.96
C LEU A 111 15.29 -8.45 7.10
N SER A 112 16.33 -9.27 7.31
CA SER A 112 16.50 -10.53 6.56
C SER A 112 15.38 -11.52 6.85
N MET A 113 14.90 -11.62 8.10
CA MET A 113 13.80 -12.52 8.47
C MET A 113 12.49 -12.08 7.81
N ILE A 114 12.22 -10.77 7.79
CA ILE A 114 11.05 -10.22 7.08
C ILE A 114 11.17 -10.48 5.58
N ALA A 115 12.33 -10.21 4.98
CA ALA A 115 12.57 -10.43 3.56
C ALA A 115 12.38 -11.90 3.18
N VAL A 116 12.97 -12.83 3.93
CA VAL A 116 12.83 -14.27 3.68
C VAL A 116 11.39 -14.72 3.86
N THR A 117 10.70 -14.29 4.92
CA THR A 117 9.32 -14.72 5.19
C THR A 117 8.34 -14.17 4.14
N SER A 118 8.49 -12.89 3.78
CA SER A 118 7.66 -12.27 2.74
C SER A 118 7.93 -12.87 1.37
N LEU A 119 9.19 -13.12 0.99
CA LEU A 119 9.53 -13.79 -0.26
C LEU A 119 9.02 -15.24 -0.28
N ALA A 120 9.14 -15.98 0.81
CA ALA A 120 8.60 -17.34 0.90
C ALA A 120 7.08 -17.36 0.71
N MET A 121 6.37 -16.43 1.35
CA MET A 121 4.93 -16.23 1.15
C MET A 121 4.59 -15.81 -0.28
N GLY A 122 5.36 -14.88 -0.85
CA GLY A 122 5.20 -14.39 -2.21
C GLY A 122 5.36 -15.53 -3.22
N ILE A 123 6.44 -16.30 -3.13
CA ILE A 123 6.70 -17.49 -3.95
C ILE A 123 5.63 -18.56 -3.75
N GLY A 124 5.14 -18.74 -2.51
CA GLY A 124 4.07 -19.68 -2.21
C GLY A 124 2.76 -19.30 -2.90
N VAL A 125 2.33 -18.04 -2.79
CA VAL A 125 1.19 -17.51 -3.54
C VAL A 125 1.43 -17.71 -5.01
N ASP A 126 2.64 -17.42 -5.45
CA ASP A 126 2.99 -17.43 -6.84
C ASP A 126 2.93 -18.82 -7.48
N ALA A 127 3.49 -19.82 -6.80
CA ALA A 127 3.38 -21.22 -7.15
C ALA A 127 1.93 -21.70 -7.15
N VAL A 128 1.12 -21.26 -6.18
CA VAL A 128 -0.31 -21.58 -6.10
C VAL A 128 -1.09 -21.02 -7.30
N TYR A 129 -0.79 -19.80 -7.74
CA TYR A 129 -1.39 -19.18 -8.92
C TYR A 129 -0.94 -19.86 -10.23
N ASP A 130 0.33 -20.27 -10.34
CA ASP A 130 0.84 -21.03 -11.50
C ASP A 130 0.18 -22.41 -11.60
N LEU A 131 -0.01 -23.08 -10.46
CA LEU A 131 -0.65 -24.40 -10.41
C LEU A 131 -2.13 -24.36 -10.83
N MET A 132 -2.82 -23.26 -10.53
CA MET A 132 -4.20 -23.04 -10.94
C MET A 132 -4.34 -22.55 -12.39
N GLY A 133 -3.24 -22.17 -13.06
CA GLY A 133 -3.27 -21.68 -14.44
C GLY A 133 -4.05 -20.38 -14.64
N ILE A 134 -4.32 -19.64 -13.56
CA ILE A 134 -5.14 -18.42 -13.57
C ILE A 134 -4.22 -17.21 -13.71
N ARG A 135 -4.33 -16.49 -14.84
CA ARG A 135 -3.69 -15.17 -14.98
C ARG A 135 -4.33 -14.23 -13.96
N ALA A 136 -3.54 -13.77 -12.98
CA ALA A 136 -3.97 -12.94 -11.86
C ALA A 136 -4.71 -11.64 -12.26
N SER A 137 -4.50 -11.19 -13.50
CA SER A 137 -5.20 -10.05 -14.10
C SER A 137 -6.70 -10.27 -14.36
N ALA A 138 -7.20 -11.52 -14.39
CA ALA A 138 -8.62 -11.80 -14.51
C ALA A 138 -9.37 -11.70 -13.17
N VAL A 139 -8.77 -12.11 -12.05
CA VAL A 139 -9.50 -12.26 -10.77
C VAL A 139 -9.90 -10.91 -10.15
N VAL A 140 -9.07 -9.87 -10.24
CA VAL A 140 -9.43 -8.54 -9.73
C VAL A 140 -10.37 -7.81 -10.70
N GLY A 141 -10.22 -8.01 -12.01
CA GLY A 141 -11.18 -7.51 -13.01
C GLY A 141 -12.57 -8.12 -12.84
N GLN A 142 -12.65 -9.41 -12.52
CA GLN A 142 -13.91 -10.10 -12.25
C GLN A 142 -14.53 -9.71 -10.89
N ALA A 143 -13.72 -9.27 -9.91
CA ALA A 143 -14.26 -8.68 -8.68
C ALA A 143 -14.92 -7.31 -8.91
N ALA A 144 -14.47 -6.54 -9.91
CA ALA A 144 -15.15 -5.33 -10.35
C ALA A 144 -16.44 -5.63 -11.12
N GLU A 145 -16.56 -6.80 -11.74
CA GLU A 145 -17.76 -7.21 -12.48
C GLU A 145 -18.84 -7.85 -11.58
N ILE A 146 -18.44 -8.41 -10.43
CA ILE A 146 -19.37 -8.96 -9.41
C ILE A 146 -20.05 -7.86 -8.58
N VAL A 147 -19.57 -6.61 -8.65
CA VAL A 147 -20.25 -5.44 -8.12
C VAL A 147 -20.95 -4.75 -9.28
N PRO A 148 -22.30 -4.78 -9.37
CA PRO A 148 -22.99 -4.14 -10.48
C PRO A 148 -22.60 -2.65 -10.54
N VAL A 149 -22.23 -2.17 -11.73
CA VAL A 149 -21.76 -0.80 -12.02
C VAL A 149 -22.66 0.28 -11.40
N TRP A 150 -23.94 -0.02 -11.25
CA TRP A 150 -24.94 0.82 -10.58
C TRP A 150 -24.66 1.13 -9.10
N ILE A 151 -23.88 0.31 -8.40
CA ILE A 151 -23.47 0.51 -6.99
C ILE A 151 -22.06 1.09 -6.89
N GLN A 152 -21.17 0.78 -7.85
CA GLN A 152 -19.80 1.28 -7.86
C GLN A 152 -19.74 2.80 -8.11
N ILE A 153 -20.57 3.32 -9.01
CA ILE A 153 -20.63 4.76 -9.32
C ILE A 153 -21.11 5.59 -8.11
N PRO A 154 -22.23 5.28 -7.43
CA PRO A 154 -22.65 6.06 -6.27
C PRO A 154 -21.68 5.90 -5.10
N ALA A 155 -21.08 4.72 -4.88
CA ALA A 155 -20.07 4.56 -3.83
C ALA A 155 -18.80 5.37 -4.12
N ALA A 156 -18.32 5.37 -5.37
CA ALA A 156 -17.17 6.18 -5.79
C ALA A 156 -17.48 7.68 -5.71
N VAL A 157 -18.68 8.11 -6.11
CA VAL A 157 -19.14 9.51 -6.01
C VAL A 157 -19.30 9.92 -4.56
N VAL A 158 -19.89 9.09 -3.70
CA VAL A 158 -20.03 9.37 -2.26
C VAL A 158 -18.65 9.43 -1.59
N LEU A 159 -17.72 8.52 -1.92
CA LEU A 159 -16.35 8.55 -1.45
C LEU A 159 -15.59 9.80 -1.94
N ALA A 160 -15.72 10.15 -3.22
CA ALA A 160 -15.11 11.34 -3.78
C ALA A 160 -15.68 12.62 -3.15
N VAL A 161 -17.00 12.70 -2.96
CA VAL A 161 -17.66 13.81 -2.30
C VAL A 161 -17.25 13.90 -0.83
N LEU A 162 -17.16 12.80 -0.10
CA LEU A 162 -16.67 12.77 1.28
C LEU A 162 -15.19 13.16 1.36
N MET A 163 -14.34 12.72 0.42
CA MET A 163 -12.93 13.09 0.35
C MET A 163 -12.74 14.58 0.00
N VAL A 164 -13.53 15.11 -0.93
CA VAL A 164 -13.54 16.54 -1.27
C VAL A 164 -14.07 17.34 -0.08
N TYR A 165 -15.15 16.91 0.57
CA TYR A 165 -15.71 17.58 1.74
C TYR A 165 -14.76 17.57 2.95
N THR A 166 -14.05 16.46 3.18
CA THR A 166 -13.03 16.36 4.23
C THR A 166 -11.77 17.16 3.89
N SER A 167 -11.34 17.19 2.63
CA SER A 167 -10.22 18.03 2.16
C SER A 167 -10.55 19.52 2.26
N TRP A 168 -11.78 19.92 1.92
CA TRP A 168 -12.25 21.30 2.05
C TRP A 168 -12.38 21.72 3.52
N LYS A 169 -12.86 20.82 4.39
CA LYS A 169 -12.89 21.06 5.84
C LYS A 169 -11.49 21.11 6.46
N GLN A 170 -10.53 20.36 5.93
CA GLN A 170 -9.11 20.46 6.32
C GLN A 170 -8.48 21.78 5.86
N SER A 171 -8.78 22.25 4.64
CA SER A 171 -8.26 23.53 4.13
C SER A 171 -8.77 24.74 4.92
N THR A 172 -10.00 24.67 5.46
CA THR A 172 -10.59 25.70 6.33
C THR A 172 -10.22 25.55 7.81
N GLY A 173 -9.66 24.41 8.23
CA GLY A 173 -9.10 24.18 9.57
C GLY A 173 -7.59 24.45 9.68
N CYS A 174 -6.91 24.74 8.58
CA CYS A 174 -5.45 24.91 8.48
C CYS A 174 -4.91 26.23 9.06
N ALA A 175 -5.67 26.89 9.95
CA ALA A 175 -5.22 28.09 10.65
C ALA A 175 -4.92 27.87 12.14
N SER A 176 -5.27 26.72 12.76
CA SER A 176 -5.15 26.59 14.22
C SER A 176 -4.35 25.39 14.77
N THR A 177 -4.14 24.29 14.03
CA THR A 177 -3.55 23.08 14.63
C THR A 177 -2.06 22.86 14.31
N VAL A 178 -1.52 23.50 13.27
CA VAL A 178 -0.09 23.38 12.92
C VAL A 178 0.81 24.11 13.95
N CYS A 179 0.25 24.98 14.79
CA CYS A 179 1.03 25.73 15.80
C CYS A 179 1.09 25.07 17.19
N SER A 180 0.37 23.98 17.48
CA SER A 180 0.33 23.42 18.85
C SER A 180 1.09 22.11 19.05
N SER A 181 1.38 21.33 18.00
CA SER A 181 2.09 20.05 18.15
C SER A 181 3.63 20.17 18.17
N GLU A 182 4.18 21.37 17.94
CA GLU A 182 5.63 21.63 18.03
C GLU A 182 6.04 22.20 19.43
N CYS A 183 5.10 22.31 20.38
CA CYS A 183 5.35 22.91 21.71
C CYS A 183 5.04 22.00 22.91
N SER A 184 4.65 20.74 22.72
CA SER A 184 4.42 19.83 23.85
C SER A 184 4.58 18.36 23.44
N GLU A 185 5.81 17.94 23.14
CA GLU A 185 6.42 16.66 23.57
C GLU A 185 7.85 16.53 23.03
#